data_AF-A0A9D1MLZ9-F1
#
_entry.id   AF-A0A9D1MLZ9-F1
#
_cell.length_a   1.000
_cell.length_b   1.000
_cell.length_c   1.000
_cell.angle_alpha   90.00
_cell.angle_beta   90.00
_cell.angle_gamma   90.00
#
_symmetry.space_group_name_H-M   'P 1'
#
loop_
_entity.id
_entity.type
_entity.pdbx_description
1 polymer ?
#
loop_
_entity_poly.entity_id
_entity_poly.type
_entity_poly.pdbx_seq_one_letter_code
_entity_poly.pdbx_strand_id
1 'polypeptide(L)'
;MQAKENFDNSISEVTYLNVKSKTDISHDKVYFKVIILLLCAKLEKYVKDSTNEYLDALLSKGLSKEQLPEKLVVELIKNELLKVKDKTVEKYVNDDKCKDRAKVFSLIWDAKYILKNIYKNELVVSISNNGTTAFEDAYKKVGFPDIIKNLPDYEQHTTMAGITTSLSFSIYDTINKIISMRHQIIHDDATPSVTINDINLYAAICKDFVSKMDAKLTEQLSLL
;
A
#
# COMPACT_ATOMS: atom_id res chain seq x y z
N MET A 1 -9.07 -8.10 -5.19
CA MET A 1 -8.75 -7.18 -6.31
C MET A 1 -7.58 -7.73 -7.12
N GLN A 2 -7.32 -7.25 -8.35
CA GLN A 2 -6.26 -7.79 -9.22
C GLN A 2 -4.86 -7.54 -8.63
N ALA A 3 -4.67 -6.44 -7.92
CA ALA A 3 -3.43 -6.12 -7.20
C ALA A 3 -3.05 -7.21 -6.19
N LYS A 4 -4.03 -7.78 -5.47
CA LYS A 4 -3.81 -8.88 -4.53
C LYS A 4 -3.37 -10.15 -5.26
N GLU A 5 -4.06 -10.54 -6.32
CA GLU A 5 -3.71 -11.72 -7.11
C GLU A 5 -2.30 -11.61 -7.70
N ASN A 6 -1.96 -10.42 -8.22
CA ASN A 6 -0.61 -10.13 -8.72
C ASN A 6 0.43 -10.26 -7.61
N PHE A 7 0.14 -9.76 -6.41
CA PHE A 7 1.02 -9.91 -5.27
C PHE A 7 1.22 -11.39 -4.89
N ASP A 8 0.11 -12.13 -4.73
CA ASP A 8 0.09 -13.56 -4.37
C ASP A 8 0.85 -14.44 -5.37
N ASN A 9 0.77 -14.11 -6.66
CA ASN A 9 1.56 -14.79 -7.68
C ASN A 9 3.05 -14.43 -7.56
N SER A 10 3.34 -13.15 -7.37
CA SER A 10 4.72 -12.64 -7.39
C SER A 10 5.52 -13.03 -6.16
N ILE A 11 4.89 -13.25 -5.01
CA ILE A 11 5.57 -13.64 -3.76
C ILE A 11 6.12 -15.07 -3.82
N SER A 12 5.67 -15.89 -4.78
CA SER A 12 6.24 -17.22 -5.04
C SER A 12 7.73 -17.15 -5.41
N GLU A 13 8.18 -16.05 -6.04
CA GLU A 13 9.59 -15.78 -6.33
C GLU A 13 10.42 -15.67 -5.05
N VAL A 14 9.87 -15.07 -3.98
CA VAL A 14 10.53 -14.98 -2.67
C VAL A 14 10.68 -16.38 -2.07
N THR A 15 9.64 -17.21 -2.17
CA THR A 15 9.70 -18.60 -1.71
C THR A 15 10.75 -19.40 -2.49
N TYR A 16 10.82 -19.23 -3.81
CA TYR A 16 11.82 -19.87 -4.65
C TYR A 16 13.25 -19.48 -4.24
N LEU A 17 13.53 -18.18 -4.08
CA LEU A 17 14.85 -17.69 -3.66
C LEU A 17 15.22 -18.19 -2.25
N ASN A 18 14.25 -18.26 -1.33
CA ASN A 18 14.47 -18.77 0.03
C ASN A 18 14.71 -20.29 0.07
N VAL A 19 14.22 -21.04 -0.92
CA VAL A 19 14.57 -22.46 -1.10
C VAL A 19 15.97 -22.60 -1.69
N LYS A 20 16.33 -21.77 -2.67
CA LYS A 20 17.66 -21.80 -3.30
C LYS A 20 18.78 -21.42 -2.33
N SER A 21 18.55 -20.48 -1.42
CA SER A 21 19.52 -20.12 -0.38
C SER A 21 19.90 -21.31 0.53
N LYS A 22 19.02 -22.31 0.71
CA LYS A 22 19.34 -23.55 1.45
C LYS A 22 20.38 -24.40 0.75
N THR A 23 20.35 -24.41 -0.58
CA THR A 23 21.21 -25.26 -1.41
C THR A 23 22.54 -24.58 -1.74
N ASP A 24 22.57 -23.25 -1.75
CA ASP A 24 23.75 -22.44 -2.07
C ASP A 24 24.19 -21.63 -0.84
N ILE A 25 24.68 -22.36 0.17
CA ILE A 25 25.09 -21.81 1.47
C ILE A 25 26.20 -20.77 1.31
N SER A 26 27.07 -20.90 0.29
CA SER A 26 28.13 -19.93 -0.01
C SER A 26 27.61 -18.53 -0.36
N HIS A 27 26.36 -18.42 -0.83
CA HIS A 27 25.77 -17.14 -1.28
C HIS A 27 24.45 -16.83 -0.58
N ASP A 28 24.08 -17.53 0.49
CA ASP A 28 22.83 -17.36 1.24
C ASP A 28 22.56 -15.89 1.62
N LYS A 29 23.59 -15.17 2.05
CA LYS A 29 23.55 -13.73 2.37
C LYS A 29 23.13 -12.86 1.19
N VAL A 30 23.59 -13.18 -0.02
CA VAL A 30 23.19 -12.47 -1.24
C VAL A 30 21.71 -12.73 -1.52
N TYR A 31 21.26 -13.98 -1.40
CA TYR A 31 19.84 -14.30 -1.52
C TYR A 31 19.00 -13.54 -0.50
N PHE A 32 19.42 -13.45 0.76
CA PHE A 32 18.67 -12.72 1.79
C PHE A 32 18.57 -11.23 1.47
N LYS A 33 19.66 -10.59 1.01
CA LYS A 33 19.61 -9.20 0.53
C LYS A 33 18.59 -9.03 -0.59
N VAL A 34 18.68 -9.87 -1.62
CA VAL A 34 17.77 -9.83 -2.78
C VAL A 34 16.32 -10.05 -2.36
N ILE A 35 16.07 -10.99 -1.45
CA ILE A 35 14.73 -11.29 -0.94
C ILE A 35 14.13 -10.08 -0.22
N ILE A 36 14.87 -9.41 0.66
CA ILE A 36 14.38 -8.21 1.37
C ILE A 36 14.06 -7.09 0.37
N LEU A 37 14.96 -6.83 -0.59
CA LEU A 37 14.72 -5.83 -1.64
C LEU A 37 13.46 -6.15 -2.46
N LEU A 38 13.29 -7.43 -2.82
CA LEU A 38 12.17 -7.92 -3.59
C LEU A 38 10.84 -7.83 -2.83
N LEU A 39 10.84 -8.14 -1.52
CA LEU A 39 9.67 -7.99 -0.65
C LEU A 39 9.20 -6.54 -0.61
N CYS A 40 10.12 -5.58 -0.39
CA CYS A 40 9.79 -4.16 -0.41
C CYS A 40 9.20 -3.74 -1.75
N ALA A 41 9.85 -4.07 -2.87
CA ALA A 41 9.39 -3.69 -4.20
C ALA A 41 7.98 -4.25 -4.52
N LYS A 42 7.69 -5.48 -4.10
CA LYS A 42 6.36 -6.09 -4.27
C LYS A 42 5.29 -5.41 -3.42
N LEU A 43 5.61 -5.03 -2.17
CA LEU A 43 4.70 -4.27 -1.32
C LEU A 43 4.42 -2.88 -1.89
N GLU A 44 5.45 -2.16 -2.36
CA GLU A 44 5.28 -0.85 -3.03
C GLU A 44 4.32 -0.94 -4.20
N LYS A 45 4.56 -1.93 -5.07
CA LYS A 45 3.73 -2.18 -6.23
C LYS A 45 2.29 -2.49 -5.82
N TYR A 46 2.09 -3.38 -4.84
CA TYR A 46 0.75 -3.69 -4.34
C TYR A 46 0.01 -2.45 -3.85
N VAL A 47 0.61 -1.63 -2.97
CA VAL A 47 -0.06 -0.45 -2.43
C VAL A 47 -0.44 0.54 -3.53
N LYS A 48 0.46 0.74 -4.51
CA LYS A 48 0.17 1.60 -5.66
C LYS A 48 -0.96 1.02 -6.52
N ASP A 49 -0.91 -0.26 -6.84
CA ASP A 49 -1.87 -0.89 -7.74
C ASP A 49 -3.25 -1.01 -7.07
N SER A 50 -3.32 -1.38 -5.79
CA SER A 50 -4.57 -1.50 -5.03
C SER A 50 -5.28 -0.16 -4.84
N THR A 51 -4.54 0.92 -4.54
CA THR A 51 -5.13 2.26 -4.44
C THR A 51 -5.67 2.76 -5.78
N ASN A 52 -4.96 2.48 -6.88
CA ASN A 52 -5.43 2.81 -8.23
C ASN A 52 -6.68 2.02 -8.63
N GLU A 53 -6.67 0.71 -8.41
CA GLU A 53 -7.81 -0.17 -8.69
C GLU A 53 -9.05 0.24 -7.88
N TYR A 54 -8.87 0.63 -6.62
CA TYR A 54 -9.96 1.14 -5.78
C TYR A 54 -10.55 2.43 -6.37
N LEU A 55 -9.72 3.40 -6.76
CA LEU A 55 -10.20 4.63 -7.40
C LEU A 55 -10.90 4.34 -8.73
N ASP A 56 -10.39 3.42 -9.54
CA ASP A 56 -11.02 2.99 -10.78
C ASP A 56 -12.41 2.42 -10.56
N ALA A 57 -12.53 1.52 -9.58
CA ALA A 57 -13.81 0.94 -9.21
C ALA A 57 -14.82 2.02 -8.78
N LEU A 58 -14.40 2.99 -7.95
CA LEU A 58 -15.25 4.11 -7.55
C LEU A 58 -15.70 4.98 -8.73
N LEU A 59 -14.77 5.39 -9.59
CA LEU A 59 -15.08 6.25 -10.73
C LEU A 59 -16.00 5.55 -11.73
N SER A 60 -15.84 4.24 -11.92
CA SER A 60 -16.68 3.44 -12.82
C SER A 60 -18.14 3.35 -12.38
N LYS A 61 -18.43 3.49 -11.08
CA LYS A 61 -19.79 3.47 -10.53
C LYS A 61 -20.56 4.76 -10.81
N GLY A 62 -19.90 5.84 -11.23
CA GLY A 62 -20.56 7.12 -11.56
C GLY A 62 -21.27 7.77 -10.38
N LEU A 63 -20.72 7.60 -9.17
CA LEU A 63 -21.30 8.06 -7.91
C LEU A 63 -21.43 9.59 -7.86
N SER A 64 -22.55 10.07 -7.31
CA SER A 64 -22.69 11.49 -6.94
C SER A 64 -21.86 11.83 -5.70
N LYS A 65 -21.67 13.12 -5.42
CA LYS A 65 -21.01 13.61 -4.20
C LYS A 65 -21.54 12.93 -2.94
N GLU A 66 -22.86 12.81 -2.80
CA GLU A 66 -23.50 12.25 -1.59
C GLU A 66 -23.25 10.76 -1.40
N GLN A 67 -22.93 10.06 -2.48
CA GLN A 67 -22.62 8.64 -2.46
C GLN A 67 -21.12 8.37 -2.29
N LEU A 68 -20.26 9.37 -2.49
CA LEU A 68 -18.81 9.18 -2.31
C LEU A 68 -18.46 9.08 -0.81
N PRO A 69 -17.46 8.27 -0.44
CA PRO A 69 -16.94 8.27 0.92
C PRO A 69 -16.49 9.67 1.34
N GLU A 70 -17.04 10.19 2.43
CA GLU A 70 -16.75 11.56 2.90
C GLU A 70 -15.25 11.81 3.07
N LYS A 71 -14.53 10.83 3.65
CA LYS A 71 -13.08 10.89 3.85
C LYS A 71 -12.31 11.04 2.53
N LEU A 72 -12.77 10.39 1.46
CA LEU A 72 -12.19 10.55 0.13
C LEU A 72 -12.43 11.96 -0.40
N VAL A 73 -13.67 12.47 -0.29
CA VAL A 73 -14.02 13.82 -0.74
C VAL A 73 -13.14 14.88 -0.08
N VAL A 74 -12.99 14.80 1.25
CA VAL A 74 -12.14 15.72 2.03
C VAL A 74 -10.69 15.68 1.55
N GLU A 75 -10.12 14.49 1.37
CA GLU A 75 -8.71 14.34 0.96
C GLU A 75 -8.49 14.78 -0.49
N LEU A 76 -9.44 14.54 -1.41
CA LEU A 76 -9.37 15.06 -2.77
C LEU A 76 -9.34 16.59 -2.82
N ILE A 77 -10.23 17.25 -2.07
CA ILE A 77 -10.27 18.73 -1.98
C ILE A 77 -8.96 19.26 -1.38
N LYS A 78 -8.51 18.67 -0.27
CA LYS A 78 -7.28 19.06 0.42
C LYS A 78 -6.06 18.94 -0.49
N ASN A 79 -5.94 17.83 -1.22
CA ASN A 79 -4.83 17.61 -2.15
C ASN A 79 -4.82 18.62 -3.30
N GLU A 80 -5.98 19.07 -3.77
CA GLU A 80 -6.04 20.10 -4.81
C GLU A 80 -5.74 21.50 -4.27
N LEU A 81 -6.19 21.84 -3.05
CA LEU A 81 -5.84 23.11 -2.41
C LEU A 81 -4.33 23.30 -2.24
N LEU A 82 -3.61 22.25 -1.83
CA LEU A 82 -2.16 22.29 -1.73
C LEU A 82 -1.50 22.63 -3.07
N LYS A 83 -2.03 22.12 -4.19
CA LYS A 83 -1.49 22.42 -5.52
C LYS A 83 -1.80 23.83 -6.00
N VAL A 84 -2.98 24.35 -5.68
CA VAL A 84 -3.32 25.75 -5.97
C VAL A 84 -2.33 26.67 -5.26
N LYS A 85 -1.98 26.37 -4.00
CA LYS A 85 -0.96 27.10 -3.26
C LYS A 85 0.41 27.08 -3.97
N ASP A 86 0.80 25.92 -4.50
CA ASP A 86 2.13 25.77 -5.15
C ASP A 86 2.18 26.34 -6.58
N LYS A 87 1.08 26.22 -7.34
CA LYS A 87 1.00 26.59 -8.76
C LYS A 87 0.42 27.97 -9.03
N THR A 88 -0.11 28.62 -7.99
CA THR A 88 -0.85 29.88 -7.99
C THR A 88 -2.21 29.84 -8.69
N VAL A 89 -3.08 30.79 -8.36
CA VAL A 89 -4.44 30.90 -8.91
C VAL A 89 -4.40 31.29 -10.39
N GLU A 90 -3.44 32.14 -10.79
CA GLU A 90 -3.28 32.60 -12.17
C GLU A 90 -3.06 31.44 -13.14
N LYS A 91 -2.33 30.41 -12.71
CA LYS A 91 -2.14 29.21 -13.54
C LYS A 91 -3.45 28.43 -13.72
N TYR A 92 -4.28 28.35 -12.69
CA TYR A 92 -5.59 27.70 -12.78
C TYR A 92 -6.59 28.46 -13.64
N VAL A 93 -6.42 29.78 -13.79
CA VAL A 93 -7.23 30.58 -14.72
C VAL A 93 -6.81 30.40 -16.17
N ASN A 94 -5.52 30.17 -16.42
CA ASN A 94 -4.94 30.20 -17.78
C ASN A 94 -4.68 28.80 -18.38
N ASP A 95 -4.52 27.75 -17.57
CA ASP A 95 -4.19 26.40 -18.02
C ASP A 95 -5.40 25.45 -17.94
N ASP A 96 -5.77 24.86 -19.08
CA ASP A 96 -6.96 24.01 -19.18
C ASP A 96 -6.86 22.69 -18.38
N LYS A 97 -5.64 22.16 -18.16
CA LYS A 97 -5.47 21.00 -17.29
C LYS A 97 -5.73 21.37 -15.84
N CYS A 98 -5.24 22.53 -15.40
CA CYS A 98 -5.54 23.04 -14.07
C CYS A 98 -7.04 23.36 -13.88
N LYS A 99 -7.72 23.91 -14.90
CA LYS A 99 -9.19 24.09 -14.87
C LYS A 99 -9.93 22.77 -14.72
N ASP A 100 -9.53 21.75 -15.48
CA ASP A 100 -10.16 20.43 -15.40
C ASP A 100 -10.00 19.82 -14.01
N ARG A 101 -8.81 19.95 -13.42
CA ARG A 101 -8.56 19.53 -12.02
C ARG A 101 -9.41 20.28 -11.01
N ALA A 102 -9.57 21.59 -11.17
CA ALA A 102 -10.37 22.42 -10.27
C ALA A 102 -11.84 22.03 -10.20
N LYS A 103 -12.37 21.24 -11.16
CA LYS A 103 -13.72 20.68 -11.07
C LYS A 103 -13.92 19.80 -9.84
N VAL A 104 -12.85 19.29 -9.22
CA VAL A 104 -12.93 18.59 -7.93
C VAL A 104 -13.58 19.46 -6.84
N PHE A 105 -13.47 20.79 -6.90
CA PHE A 105 -14.11 21.68 -5.95
C PHE A 105 -15.63 21.68 -6.03
N SER A 106 -16.23 21.23 -7.15
CA SER A 106 -17.68 21.04 -7.24
C SER A 106 -18.22 20.05 -6.20
N LEU A 107 -17.37 19.16 -5.68
CA LEU A 107 -17.70 18.30 -4.53
C LEU A 107 -18.04 19.09 -3.25
N ILE A 108 -17.76 20.40 -3.18
CA ILE A 108 -18.12 21.22 -2.02
C ILE A 108 -19.62 21.54 -2.04
N TRP A 109 -20.16 22.01 -3.17
CA TRP A 109 -21.52 22.58 -3.23
C TRP A 109 -22.51 21.83 -4.13
N ASP A 110 -22.05 21.07 -5.11
CA ASP A 110 -22.94 20.40 -6.07
C ASP A 110 -23.18 18.93 -5.66
N ALA A 111 -24.35 18.68 -5.07
CA ALA A 111 -24.78 17.35 -4.65
C ALA A 111 -24.88 16.34 -5.81
N LYS A 112 -25.15 16.82 -7.03
CA LYS A 112 -25.30 15.99 -8.23
C LYS A 112 -24.00 15.84 -9.01
N TYR A 113 -22.92 16.47 -8.56
CA TYR A 113 -21.64 16.36 -9.22
C TYR A 113 -21.15 14.91 -9.19
N ILE A 114 -20.80 14.41 -10.37
CA ILE A 114 -20.20 13.08 -10.55
C ILE A 114 -18.72 13.28 -10.83
N LEU A 115 -17.88 12.72 -9.96
CA LEU A 115 -16.44 12.74 -10.14
C LEU A 115 -16.06 11.79 -11.28
N LYS A 116 -15.54 12.32 -12.39
CA LYS A 116 -15.20 11.53 -13.58
C LYS A 116 -13.72 11.17 -13.69
N ASN A 117 -12.83 11.99 -13.13
CA ASN A 117 -11.40 11.80 -13.30
C ASN A 117 -10.64 12.18 -12.03
N ILE A 118 -9.69 11.33 -11.64
CA ILE A 118 -8.72 11.59 -10.58
C ILE A 118 -7.34 11.36 -11.18
N TYR A 119 -6.43 12.31 -10.98
CA TYR A 119 -5.06 12.23 -11.49
C TYR A 119 -4.24 11.23 -10.66
N LYS A 120 -4.30 9.94 -11.06
CA LYS A 120 -3.70 8.81 -10.35
C LYS A 120 -2.18 8.78 -10.31
N ASN A 121 -1.52 9.50 -11.21
CA ASN A 121 -0.06 9.66 -11.22
C ASN A 121 0.49 10.31 -9.94
N GLU A 122 -0.38 10.74 -9.03
CA GLU A 122 -0.05 11.35 -7.73
C GLU A 122 -0.11 10.36 -6.56
N LEU A 123 -0.56 9.12 -6.82
CA LEU A 123 -0.52 7.98 -5.90
C LEU A 123 0.82 7.23 -5.98
N VAL A 124 1.92 7.96 -6.19
CA VAL A 124 3.25 7.36 -6.18
C VAL A 124 3.59 6.92 -4.76
N VAL A 125 3.85 5.64 -4.60
CA VAL A 125 4.40 5.05 -3.38
C VAL A 125 5.91 4.93 -3.58
N SER A 126 6.68 5.59 -2.73
CA SER A 126 8.12 5.38 -2.65
C SER A 126 8.50 5.26 -1.18
N ILE A 127 8.94 4.08 -0.75
CA ILE A 127 9.34 3.84 0.64
C ILE A 127 10.79 4.28 0.84
N SER A 128 11.21 5.37 0.18
CA SER A 128 12.61 5.76 0.13
C SER A 128 13.20 5.93 1.52
N ASN A 129 12.59 6.72 2.42
CA ASN A 129 13.05 7.01 3.81
C ASN A 129 11.95 6.94 4.90
N ASN A 130 10.68 6.75 4.53
CA ASN A 130 9.56 7.05 5.43
C ASN A 130 8.88 5.84 6.06
N GLY A 131 9.44 4.62 5.97
CA GLY A 131 8.78 3.44 6.53
C GLY A 131 7.38 3.21 5.97
N THR A 132 6.50 2.63 6.78
CA THR A 132 5.07 2.46 6.47
C THR A 132 4.32 3.78 6.28
N THR A 133 4.87 4.93 6.66
CA THR A 133 4.23 6.24 6.43
C THR A 133 3.97 6.50 4.95
N ALA A 134 4.85 6.04 4.06
CA ALA A 134 4.60 6.15 2.61
C ALA A 134 3.36 5.36 2.16
N PHE A 135 3.08 4.23 2.80
CA PHE A 135 1.87 3.45 2.54
C PHE A 135 0.64 4.14 3.14
N GLU A 136 0.75 4.63 4.38
CA GLU A 136 -0.32 5.39 5.04
C GLU A 136 -0.73 6.60 4.21
N ASP A 137 0.22 7.36 3.68
CA ASP A 137 -0.03 8.52 2.84
C ASP A 137 -0.77 8.15 1.56
N ALA A 138 -0.42 7.02 0.94
CA ALA A 138 -1.10 6.53 -0.25
C ALA A 138 -2.57 6.17 0.02
N TYR A 139 -2.83 5.41 1.09
CA TYR A 139 -4.19 5.04 1.48
C TYR A 139 -5.01 6.23 1.99
N LYS A 140 -4.37 7.18 2.68
CA LYS A 140 -5.01 8.42 3.12
C LYS A 140 -5.51 9.23 1.93
N LYS A 141 -4.72 9.38 0.87
CA LYS A 141 -5.13 10.08 -0.37
C LYS A 141 -6.39 9.48 -1.03
N VAL A 142 -6.69 8.21 -0.76
CA VAL A 142 -7.88 7.52 -1.28
C VAL A 142 -8.97 7.30 -0.22
N GLY A 143 -8.90 8.00 0.91
CA GLY A 143 -9.99 8.05 1.91
C GLY A 143 -9.87 7.06 3.07
N PHE A 144 -8.72 6.41 3.26
CA PHE A 144 -8.48 5.46 4.35
C PHE A 144 -7.41 5.94 5.33
N PRO A 145 -7.70 6.96 6.16
CA PRO A 145 -6.77 7.40 7.19
C PRO A 145 -6.53 6.30 8.22
N ASP A 146 -5.27 6.17 8.65
CA ASP A 146 -4.83 5.25 9.72
C ASP A 146 -5.16 3.76 9.49
N ILE A 147 -5.45 3.37 8.23
CA ILE A 147 -5.85 2.00 7.91
C ILE A 147 -4.78 0.97 8.29
N ILE A 148 -3.50 1.33 8.19
CA ILE A 148 -2.37 0.45 8.49
C ILE A 148 -2.11 0.36 9.99
N LYS A 149 -2.17 1.49 10.72
CA LYS A 149 -1.96 1.53 12.18
C LYS A 149 -2.98 0.69 12.94
N ASN A 150 -4.19 0.58 12.41
CA ASN A 150 -5.29 -0.17 13.01
C ASN A 150 -5.44 -1.58 12.42
N LEU A 151 -4.43 -2.10 11.72
CA LEU A 151 -4.46 -3.48 11.25
C LEU A 151 -4.30 -4.43 12.44
N PRO A 152 -5.17 -5.45 12.57
CA PRO A 152 -4.95 -6.52 13.53
C PRO A 152 -3.61 -7.21 13.26
N ASP A 153 -2.98 -7.70 14.33
CA ASP A 153 -1.76 -8.51 14.23
C ASP A 153 -1.96 -9.77 13.38
N TYR A 154 -0.85 -10.28 12.87
CA TYR A 154 -0.80 -11.60 12.27
C TYR A 154 -0.73 -12.66 13.37
N GLU A 155 -1.66 -13.59 13.38
CA GLU A 155 -1.68 -14.70 14.32
C GLU A 155 -1.18 -15.99 13.64
N GLN A 156 -0.11 -16.56 14.20
CA GLN A 156 0.38 -17.87 13.83
C GLN A 156 -0.10 -18.90 14.85
N HIS A 157 -1.03 -19.76 14.42
CA HIS A 157 -1.51 -20.86 15.25
C HIS A 157 -0.65 -22.11 15.04
N THR A 158 -0.21 -22.71 16.14
CA THR A 158 0.48 -24.00 16.14
C THR A 158 -0.27 -24.95 17.06
N THR A 159 -0.67 -26.11 16.54
CA THR A 159 -1.28 -27.16 17.36
C THR A 159 -0.26 -28.26 17.60
N MET A 160 0.11 -28.48 18.86
CA MET A 160 0.96 -29.59 19.29
C MET A 160 0.27 -30.38 20.39
N ALA A 161 0.18 -31.70 20.22
CA ALA A 161 -0.44 -32.62 21.19
C ALA A 161 -1.85 -32.20 21.67
N GLY A 162 -2.67 -31.62 20.79
CA GLY A 162 -4.03 -31.17 21.11
C GLY A 162 -4.14 -29.80 21.78
N ILE A 163 -3.01 -29.12 22.06
CA ILE A 163 -2.98 -27.76 22.58
C ILE A 163 -2.66 -26.81 21.42
N THR A 164 -3.55 -25.84 21.18
CA THR A 164 -3.32 -24.76 20.21
C THR A 164 -2.70 -23.56 20.92
N THR A 165 -1.50 -23.19 20.51
CA THR A 165 -0.85 -21.94 20.91
C THR A 165 -0.91 -20.93 19.76
N SER A 166 -1.05 -19.65 20.08
CA SER A 166 -0.98 -18.55 19.13
C SER A 166 0.24 -17.67 19.43
N LEU A 167 0.99 -17.34 18.38
CA LEU A 167 2.00 -16.29 18.41
C LEU A 167 1.45 -15.10 17.63
N SER A 168 1.51 -13.91 18.22
CA SER A 168 1.04 -12.66 17.59
C SER A 168 2.22 -11.84 17.10
N PHE A 169 2.12 -11.32 15.87
CA PHE A 169 3.14 -10.48 15.26
C PHE A 169 2.50 -9.21 14.68
N SER A 170 3.00 -8.05 15.13
CA SER A 170 2.60 -6.75 14.59
C SER A 170 2.97 -6.64 13.10
N ILE A 171 1.95 -6.47 12.26
CA ILE A 171 2.12 -6.24 10.81
C ILE A 171 2.89 -4.94 10.59
N TYR A 172 2.50 -3.89 11.31
CA TYR A 172 3.09 -2.56 11.21
C TYR A 172 4.60 -2.58 11.51
N ASP A 173 4.98 -3.18 12.64
CA ASP A 173 6.38 -3.23 13.07
C ASP A 173 7.21 -4.14 12.16
N THR A 174 6.62 -5.24 11.70
CA THR A 174 7.31 -6.16 10.77
C THR A 174 7.60 -5.49 9.43
N ILE A 175 6.62 -4.79 8.84
CA ILE A 175 6.86 -4.08 7.58
C ILE A 175 7.91 -2.99 7.77
N ASN A 176 7.85 -2.22 8.86
CA ASN A 176 8.88 -1.22 9.17
C ASN A 176 10.27 -1.85 9.35
N LYS A 177 10.35 -3.03 9.98
CA LYS A 177 11.61 -3.78 10.09
C LYS A 177 12.15 -4.18 8.71
N ILE A 178 11.31 -4.68 7.82
CA ILE A 178 11.71 -5.05 6.44
C ILE A 178 12.24 -3.83 5.68
N ILE A 179 11.57 -2.69 5.81
CA ILE A 179 11.99 -1.43 5.18
C ILE A 179 13.33 -0.95 5.75
N SER A 180 13.51 -1.00 7.06
CA SER A 180 14.78 -0.66 7.72
C SER A 180 15.93 -1.56 7.24
N MET A 181 15.68 -2.86 7.07
CA MET A 181 16.67 -3.77 6.48
C MET A 181 16.99 -3.40 5.03
N ARG A 182 16.00 -3.03 4.21
CA ARG A 182 16.24 -2.52 2.84
C ARG A 182 17.16 -1.29 2.87
N HIS A 183 16.94 -0.35 3.78
CA HIS A 183 17.80 0.83 3.92
C HIS A 183 19.26 0.45 4.14
N GLN A 184 19.49 -0.41 5.14
CA GLN A 184 20.83 -0.85 5.50
C GLN A 184 21.50 -1.60 4.34
N ILE A 185 20.74 -2.41 3.58
CA ILE A 185 21.26 -3.09 2.39
C ILE A 185 21.69 -2.09 1.31
N ILE A 186 20.87 -1.07 1.03
CA ILE A 186 21.13 -0.10 -0.05
C ILE A 186 22.27 0.86 0.30
N HIS A 187 22.33 1.34 1.54
CA HIS A 187 23.25 2.41 1.93
C HIS A 187 24.55 1.89 2.56
N ASP A 188 24.46 0.81 3.34
CA ASP A 188 25.60 0.31 4.13
C ASP A 188 26.14 -1.02 3.60
N ASP A 189 25.59 -1.52 2.48
CA ASP A 189 25.80 -2.89 1.96
C ASP A 189 25.65 -3.97 3.05
N ALA A 190 24.80 -3.69 4.05
CA ALA A 190 24.67 -4.54 5.22
C ALA A 190 24.05 -5.89 4.84
N THR A 191 24.63 -6.97 5.38
CA THR A 191 23.96 -8.27 5.31
C THR A 191 22.91 -8.32 6.42
N PRO A 192 21.62 -8.51 6.11
CA PRO A 192 20.59 -8.61 7.14
C PRO A 192 20.85 -9.84 8.01
N SER A 193 20.79 -9.65 9.34
CA SER A 193 20.85 -10.76 10.30
C SER A 193 19.48 -11.43 10.37
N VAL A 194 19.17 -12.23 9.36
CA VAL A 194 17.89 -12.92 9.19
C VAL A 194 18.10 -14.38 8.87
N THR A 195 17.21 -15.23 9.37
CA THR A 195 17.17 -16.65 9.04
C THR A 195 16.16 -16.92 7.93
N ILE A 196 16.22 -18.13 7.38
CA ILE A 196 15.23 -18.63 6.43
C ILE A 196 13.81 -18.61 7.02
N ASN A 197 13.69 -18.91 8.31
CA ASN A 197 12.41 -18.89 9.02
C ASN A 197 11.88 -17.47 9.16
N ASP A 198 12.75 -16.48 9.41
CA ASP A 198 12.38 -15.07 9.42
C ASP A 198 11.83 -14.65 8.05
N ILE A 199 12.48 -15.06 6.95
CA ILE A 199 12.00 -14.74 5.60
C ILE A 199 10.62 -15.33 5.33
N ASN A 200 10.37 -16.58 5.75
CA ASN A 200 9.06 -17.21 5.61
C ASN A 200 7.99 -16.47 6.42
N LEU A 201 8.33 -16.07 7.66
CA LEU A 201 7.46 -15.26 8.50
C LEU A 201 7.15 -13.90 7.87
N TYR A 202 8.16 -13.21 7.33
CA TYR A 202 7.98 -11.94 6.65
C TYR A 202 7.09 -12.07 5.43
N ALA A 203 7.29 -13.10 4.60
CA ALA A 203 6.43 -13.36 3.45
C ALA A 203 4.96 -13.64 3.87
N ALA A 204 4.76 -14.40 4.95
CA ALA A 204 3.43 -14.68 5.49
C ALA A 204 2.74 -13.40 6.00
N ILE A 205 3.45 -12.59 6.79
CA ILE A 205 2.93 -11.31 7.30
C ILE A 205 2.62 -10.34 6.16
N CYS A 206 3.44 -10.30 5.10
CA CYS A 206 3.15 -9.48 3.93
C CYS A 206 1.89 -9.94 3.19
N LYS A 207 1.67 -11.25 3.05
CA LYS A 207 0.42 -11.80 2.47
C LYS A 207 -0.80 -11.47 3.32
N ASP A 208 -0.66 -11.53 4.63
CA ASP A 208 -1.74 -11.19 5.57
C ASP A 208 -2.08 -9.70 5.51
N PHE A 209 -1.06 -8.82 5.49
CA PHE A 209 -1.23 -7.40 5.21
C PHE A 209 -2.02 -7.16 3.93
N VAL A 210 -1.59 -7.76 2.82
CA VAL A 210 -2.25 -7.64 1.52
C VAL A 210 -3.71 -8.09 1.60
N SER A 211 -3.97 -9.23 2.22
CA SER A 211 -5.32 -9.79 2.35
C SER A 211 -6.24 -8.90 3.19
N LYS A 212 -5.76 -8.39 4.33
CA LYS A 212 -6.51 -7.46 5.18
C LYS A 212 -6.80 -6.14 4.49
N MET A 213 -5.84 -5.62 3.73
CA MET A 213 -6.02 -4.38 2.95
C MET A 213 -7.03 -4.58 1.82
N ASP A 214 -6.92 -5.66 1.05
CA ASP A 214 -7.86 -6.00 -0.04
C ASP A 214 -9.30 -6.15 0.49
N ALA A 215 -9.45 -6.80 1.65
CA ALA A 215 -10.75 -6.95 2.31
C ALA A 215 -11.36 -5.59 2.68
N LYS A 216 -10.59 -4.70 3.32
CA LYS A 216 -11.07 -3.35 3.69
C LYS A 216 -11.46 -2.50 2.48
N LEU A 217 -10.67 -2.53 1.41
CA LEU A 217 -10.98 -1.80 0.17
C LEU A 217 -12.26 -2.35 -0.48
N THR A 218 -12.40 -3.68 -0.54
CA THR A 218 -13.56 -4.35 -1.14
C THR A 218 -14.83 -4.12 -0.32
N GLU A 219 -14.74 -4.19 1.01
CA GLU A 219 -15.83 -3.88 1.92
C GLU A 219 -16.37 -2.47 1.66
N GLN A 220 -15.49 -1.47 1.59
CA GLN A 220 -15.90 -0.09 1.31
C GLN A 220 -16.59 0.04 -0.06
N LEU A 221 -16.13 -0.68 -1.10
CA LEU A 221 -16.77 -0.67 -2.42
C LEU A 221 -18.15 -1.35 -2.43
N SER A 222 -18.38 -2.30 -1.52
CA SER A 222 -19.65 -3.02 -1.39
C SER A 222 -20.74 -2.22 -0.67
N LEU A 223 -20.34 -1.23 0.13
CA LEU A 223 -21.25 -0.30 0.84
C LEU A 223 -21.78 0.84 -0.05
N LEU A 224 -21.33 0.91 -1.31
CA LEU A 224 -21.61 1.98 -2.29
C LEU A 224 -22.43 1.48 -3.47
#